data_AF-B7QI96-F1
#
_entry.id   AF-B7QI96-F1
#
_cell.length_a   1.000
_cell.length_b   1.000
_cell.length_c   1.000
_cell.angle_alpha   90.00
_cell.angle_beta   90.00
_cell.angle_gamma   90.00
#
_symmetry.space_group_name_H-M   'P 1'
#
loop_
_entity.id
_entity.type
_entity.pdbx_description
1 polymer ?
#
loop_
_entity_poly.entity_id
_entity_poly.type
_entity_poly.pdbx_seq_one_letter_code
_entity_poly.pdbx_strand_id
1 'polypeptide(L)'
;MPERLVSLIGLNRLDDLHVLEVLRLLALDFAVLFTSVATLLVSNRPVVDETTRPFPQRRWRVPSAVMGDFLVLLLMAGAGVLQASLSSLVYFAVFLGTATRLGMHLPLAKGYRLLRTCLMLYSAAHILVLYAYQLDYLQGLVPPSSLEARLIGLSPLRVAPCTGDDSALSDFRLLVFRRLHWTLYLSPLAVLGFYFVVATVTRYQLLQKTVN
;
A
#
# COMPACT_ATOMS: atom_id res chain seq x y z
N MET A 1 2.78 -2.34 31.66
CA MET A 1 3.57 -2.10 30.42
C MET A 1 4.11 -3.38 29.76
N PRO A 2 4.75 -4.36 30.44
CA PRO A 2 5.27 -5.55 29.77
C PRO A 2 4.17 -6.45 29.17
N GLU A 3 3.00 -6.47 29.79
CA GLU A 3 1.88 -7.35 29.43
C GLU A 3 1.26 -7.01 28.07
N ARG A 4 1.27 -5.73 27.68
CA ARG A 4 0.83 -5.30 26.34
C ARG A 4 1.81 -5.74 25.25
N LEU A 5 3.10 -5.83 25.58
CA LEU A 5 4.14 -6.23 24.65
C LEU A 5 4.13 -7.75 24.44
N VAL A 6 3.93 -8.53 25.51
CA VAL A 6 3.73 -9.99 25.45
C VAL A 6 2.42 -10.36 24.72
N SER A 7 1.36 -9.56 24.90
CA SER A 7 0.12 -9.70 24.12
C SER A 7 0.30 -9.37 22.64
N LEU A 8 1.15 -8.39 22.28
CA LEU A 8 1.48 -8.06 20.88
C LEU A 8 2.24 -9.19 20.18
N ILE A 9 3.07 -9.91 20.93
CA ILE A 9 3.83 -11.08 20.46
C ILE A 9 2.93 -12.34 20.41
N GLY A 10 1.73 -12.29 21.02
CA GLY A 10 0.74 -13.37 20.98
C GLY A 10 1.04 -14.55 21.92
N LEU A 11 2.05 -14.43 22.79
CA LEU A 11 2.50 -15.52 23.68
C LEU A 11 1.56 -15.80 24.86
N ASN A 12 0.65 -14.87 25.20
CA ASN A 12 -0.16 -14.94 26.42
C ASN A 12 -1.51 -15.69 26.26
N ARG A 13 -1.90 -16.08 25.04
CA ARG A 13 -3.26 -16.61 24.75
C ARG A 13 -3.24 -17.82 23.80
N LEU A 14 -2.10 -18.51 23.68
CA LEU A 14 -1.99 -19.74 22.88
C LEU A 14 -2.84 -20.90 23.43
N ASP A 15 -3.24 -20.83 24.69
CA ASP A 15 -3.96 -21.92 25.40
C ASP A 15 -5.46 -22.00 25.06
N ASP A 16 -6.02 -21.03 24.34
CA ASP A 16 -7.48 -20.92 24.07
C ASP A 16 -7.79 -20.87 22.54
N LEU A 17 -7.06 -21.65 21.73
CA LEU A 17 -7.16 -21.62 20.27
C LEU A 17 -8.35 -22.42 19.72
N HIS A 18 -9.27 -21.74 19.03
CA HIS A 18 -10.30 -22.40 18.23
C HIS A 18 -9.71 -22.99 16.93
N VAL A 19 -10.22 -24.14 16.47
CA VAL A 19 -9.70 -24.90 15.32
C VAL A 19 -9.60 -24.07 14.03
N LEU A 20 -10.52 -23.13 13.82
CA LEU A 20 -10.52 -22.23 12.66
C LEU A 20 -9.31 -21.28 12.64
N GLU A 21 -8.78 -20.93 13.80
CA GLU A 21 -7.65 -20.01 13.89
C GLU A 21 -6.32 -20.73 13.75
N VAL A 22 -6.25 -22.00 14.20
CA VAL A 22 -5.16 -22.93 13.86
C VAL A 22 -5.11 -23.09 12.34
N LEU A 23 -6.26 -23.34 11.69
CA LEU A 23 -6.34 -23.49 10.24
C LEU A 23 -5.83 -22.25 9.49
N ARG A 24 -6.18 -21.04 9.97
CA ARG A 24 -5.70 -19.79 9.38
C ARG A 24 -4.20 -19.57 9.59
N LEU A 25 -3.66 -19.93 10.75
CA LEU A 25 -2.23 -19.84 11.04
C LEU A 25 -1.44 -20.81 10.14
N LEU A 26 -1.91 -22.06 10.06
CA LEU A 26 -1.38 -23.10 9.19
C LEU A 26 -1.43 -22.69 7.72
N ALA A 27 -2.50 -21.99 7.29
CA ALA A 27 -2.61 -21.45 5.94
C ALA A 27 -1.53 -20.39 5.64
N LEU A 28 -1.16 -19.55 6.61
CA LEU A 28 -0.06 -18.59 6.47
C LEU A 28 1.28 -19.33 6.32
N ASP A 29 1.53 -20.36 7.14
CA ASP A 29 2.74 -21.18 7.05
C ASP A 29 2.85 -21.90 5.70
N PHE A 30 1.75 -22.49 5.21
CA PHE A 30 1.72 -23.08 3.86
C PHE A 30 1.93 -22.05 2.76
N ALA A 31 1.44 -20.82 2.91
CA ALA A 31 1.69 -19.75 1.94
C ALA A 31 3.18 -19.34 1.93
N VAL A 32 3.83 -19.28 3.09
CA VAL A 32 5.27 -19.02 3.20
C VAL A 32 6.07 -20.16 2.58
N LEU A 33 5.71 -21.42 2.85
CA LEU A 33 6.33 -22.58 2.23
C LEU A 33 6.15 -22.57 0.71
N PHE A 34 4.95 -22.29 0.22
CA PHE A 34 4.68 -22.22 -1.21
C PHE A 34 5.47 -21.10 -1.89
N THR A 35 5.56 -19.92 -1.27
CA THR A 35 6.37 -18.81 -1.80
C THR A 35 7.85 -19.15 -1.81
N SER A 36 8.37 -19.80 -0.76
CA SER A 36 9.77 -20.28 -0.71
C SER A 36 10.06 -21.36 -1.75
N VAL A 37 9.15 -22.31 -1.97
CA VAL A 37 9.30 -23.33 -3.01
C VAL A 37 9.25 -22.67 -4.39
N ALA A 38 8.35 -21.72 -4.60
CA ALA A 38 8.28 -20.98 -5.86
C ALA A 38 9.56 -20.18 -6.13
N THR A 39 10.13 -19.50 -5.13
CA THR A 39 11.41 -18.79 -5.29
C THR A 39 12.56 -19.75 -5.54
N LEU A 40 12.61 -20.90 -4.86
CA LEU A 40 13.61 -21.95 -5.12
C LEU A 40 13.46 -22.54 -6.53
N LEU A 41 12.23 -22.78 -7.00
CA LEU A 41 11.98 -23.27 -8.36
C LEU A 41 12.38 -22.25 -9.42
N VAL A 42 12.16 -20.95 -9.16
CA VAL A 42 12.60 -19.85 -10.04
C VAL A 42 14.11 -19.70 -10.00
N SER A 43 14.75 -19.81 -8.84
CA SER A 43 16.20 -19.70 -8.65
C SER A 43 16.97 -20.92 -9.16
N ASN A 44 16.38 -22.12 -9.09
CA ASN A 44 16.93 -23.36 -9.64
C ASN A 44 16.65 -23.52 -11.14
N ARG A 45 15.87 -22.62 -11.77
CA ARG A 45 15.98 -22.49 -13.22
C ARG A 45 17.44 -22.14 -13.48
N PRO A 46 18.19 -22.93 -14.27
CA PRO A 46 19.54 -22.54 -14.64
C PRO A 46 19.43 -21.13 -15.18
N VAL A 47 20.22 -20.20 -14.63
CA VAL A 47 20.38 -18.85 -15.17
C VAL A 47 20.89 -19.08 -16.59
N VAL A 48 19.97 -19.11 -17.54
CA VAL A 48 20.31 -19.21 -18.93
C VAL A 48 20.88 -17.85 -19.28
N ASP A 49 22.20 -17.82 -19.39
CA ASP A 49 23.05 -16.69 -19.76
C ASP A 49 22.27 -15.48 -20.29
N GLU A 50 21.96 -14.55 -19.37
CA GLU A 50 21.15 -13.35 -19.61
C GLU A 50 21.93 -12.30 -20.41
N THR A 51 23.16 -12.62 -20.83
CA THR A 51 24.01 -11.77 -21.67
C THR A 51 23.62 -11.83 -23.16
N THR A 52 22.79 -12.80 -23.59
CA THR A 52 22.40 -12.96 -25.01
C THR A 52 20.90 -13.16 -25.24
N ARG A 53 20.07 -13.05 -24.19
CA ARG A 53 18.62 -13.12 -24.36
C ARG A 53 18.02 -11.73 -24.14
N PRO A 54 17.28 -11.15 -25.11
CA PRO A 54 16.40 -10.05 -24.75
C PRO A 54 15.54 -10.58 -23.60
N PHE A 55 15.46 -9.82 -22.50
CA PHE A 55 14.49 -10.08 -21.41
C PHE A 55 13.26 -10.70 -22.06
N PRO A 56 12.74 -11.85 -21.61
CA PRO A 56 11.50 -12.34 -22.15
C PRO A 56 10.50 -11.22 -21.91
N GLN A 57 10.26 -10.44 -22.95
CA GLN A 57 9.10 -9.61 -23.16
C GLN A 57 8.01 -10.65 -23.23
N ARG A 58 7.67 -11.22 -22.06
CA ARG A 58 6.46 -11.96 -21.87
C ARG A 58 5.44 -10.92 -22.30
N ARG A 59 4.92 -11.17 -23.50
CA ARG A 59 4.07 -10.33 -24.33
C ARG A 59 2.71 -10.15 -23.66
N TRP A 60 2.73 -9.78 -22.38
CA TRP A 60 1.73 -8.95 -21.79
C TRP A 60 1.79 -7.69 -22.61
N ARG A 61 0.79 -7.53 -23.48
CA ARG A 61 0.48 -6.28 -24.14
C ARG A 61 0.17 -5.29 -23.02
N VAL A 62 1.22 -4.78 -22.37
CA VAL A 62 1.12 -3.61 -21.54
C VAL A 62 0.64 -2.52 -22.49
N PRO A 63 -0.44 -1.82 -22.11
CA PRO A 63 -1.00 -0.81 -22.98
C PRO A 63 0.09 0.25 -23.23
N SER A 64 0.02 0.91 -24.38
CA SER A 64 0.95 1.95 -24.79
C SER A 64 1.33 2.86 -23.61
N ALA A 65 2.57 3.35 -23.53
CA ALA A 65 3.05 4.20 -22.43
C ALA A 65 2.06 5.32 -22.04
N VAL A 66 1.31 5.81 -23.04
CA VAL A 66 0.16 6.71 -22.93
C VAL A 66 -0.93 6.23 -21.95
N MET A 67 -1.38 4.98 -22.05
CA MET A 67 -2.37 4.40 -21.13
C MET A 67 -1.82 4.30 -19.71
N GLY A 68 -0.52 4.04 -19.55
CA GLY A 68 0.15 4.05 -18.25
C GLY A 68 0.09 5.43 -17.60
N ASP A 69 0.39 6.48 -18.36
CA ASP A 69 0.32 7.86 -17.84
C ASP A 69 -1.12 8.29 -17.53
N PHE A 70 -2.11 7.91 -18.35
CA PHE A 70 -3.53 8.11 -18.03
C PHE A 70 -3.95 7.40 -16.75
N LEU A 71 -3.52 6.15 -16.56
CA LEU A 71 -3.81 5.39 -15.35
C LEU A 71 -3.17 6.02 -14.11
N VAL A 72 -1.95 6.54 -14.23
CA VAL A 72 -1.29 7.31 -13.16
C VAL A 72 -2.11 8.55 -12.79
N LEU A 73 -2.59 9.32 -13.77
CA LEU A 73 -3.45 10.49 -13.54
C LEU A 73 -4.76 10.12 -12.85
N LEU A 74 -5.41 9.06 -13.30
CA LEU A 74 -6.67 8.57 -12.73
C LEU A 74 -6.49 8.14 -11.27
N LEU A 75 -5.46 7.36 -10.97
CA LEU A 75 -5.16 6.89 -9.62
C LEU A 75 -4.77 8.05 -8.69
N MET A 76 -4.04 9.04 -9.20
CA MET A 76 -3.68 10.24 -8.44
C MET A 76 -4.92 11.08 -8.10
N ALA A 77 -5.87 11.21 -9.03
CA ALA A 77 -7.16 11.85 -8.76
C ALA A 77 -7.97 11.07 -7.72
N GLY A 78 -8.03 9.74 -7.84
CA GLY A 78 -8.68 8.86 -6.87
C GLY A 78 -8.08 9.00 -5.46
N ALA A 79 -6.75 8.94 -5.34
CA ALA A 79 -6.04 9.12 -4.07
C ALA A 79 -6.30 10.51 -3.43
N GLY A 80 -6.50 11.55 -4.25
CA GLY A 80 -6.85 12.89 -3.77
C GLY A 80 -8.31 13.04 -3.31
N VAL A 81 -9.25 12.42 -4.01
CA VAL A 81 -10.70 12.65 -3.81
C VAL A 81 -11.33 11.71 -2.78
N LEU A 82 -10.83 10.47 -2.65
CA LEU A 82 -11.45 9.45 -1.80
C LEU A 82 -11.48 9.81 -0.31
N GLN A 83 -10.54 10.64 0.12
CA GLN A 83 -10.45 11.12 1.49
C GLN A 83 -9.90 12.55 1.49
N ALA A 84 -10.63 13.50 2.06
CA ALA A 84 -10.14 14.86 2.23
C ALA A 84 -9.16 14.93 3.42
N SER A 85 -7.86 15.06 3.13
CA SER A 85 -6.80 15.22 4.12
C SER A 85 -5.65 16.07 3.55
N LEU A 86 -4.77 16.56 4.43
CA LEU A 86 -3.59 17.31 4.03
C LEU A 86 -2.64 16.46 3.17
N SER A 87 -2.61 15.16 3.42
CA SER A 87 -1.79 14.22 2.69
C SER A 87 -2.38 13.86 1.32
N SER A 88 -3.72 13.81 1.19
CA SER A 88 -4.40 13.63 -0.10
C SER A 88 -4.34 14.88 -0.98
N LEU A 89 -4.29 16.06 -0.36
CA LEU A 89 -4.13 17.35 -1.05
C LEU A 89 -2.87 17.39 -1.92
N VAL A 90 -1.77 16.76 -1.50
CA VAL A 90 -0.52 16.69 -2.28
C VAL A 90 -0.77 15.98 -3.61
N TYR A 91 -1.43 14.81 -3.59
CA TYR A 91 -1.77 14.09 -4.83
C TYR A 91 -2.74 14.89 -5.68
N PHE A 92 -3.75 15.50 -5.06
CA PHE A 92 -4.75 16.29 -5.78
C PHE A 92 -4.14 17.53 -6.45
N ALA A 93 -3.25 18.26 -5.79
CA ALA A 93 -2.58 19.44 -6.34
C ALA A 93 -1.65 19.09 -7.51
N VAL A 94 -0.91 17.99 -7.40
CA VAL A 94 -0.05 17.51 -8.50
C VAL A 94 -0.88 17.01 -9.68
N PHE A 95 -1.99 16.31 -9.41
CA PHE A 95 -2.96 15.93 -10.43
C PHE A 95 -3.50 17.15 -11.15
N LEU A 96 -3.98 18.16 -10.40
CA LEU A 96 -4.52 19.38 -10.98
C LEU A 96 -3.48 20.09 -11.83
N GLY A 97 -2.26 20.32 -11.32
CA GLY A 97 -1.20 20.96 -12.10
C GLY A 97 -0.83 20.18 -13.37
N THR A 98 -0.86 18.85 -13.33
CA THR A 98 -0.58 18.02 -14.52
C THR A 98 -1.73 18.04 -15.51
N ALA A 99 -2.98 17.94 -15.03
CA ALA A 99 -4.18 18.00 -15.84
C ALA A 99 -4.36 19.38 -16.50
N THR A 100 -4.10 20.46 -15.77
CA THR A 100 -4.08 21.82 -16.28
C THR A 100 -3.04 21.92 -17.40
N ARG A 101 -1.77 21.53 -17.17
CA ARG A 101 -0.75 21.54 -18.24
C ARG A 101 -1.15 20.76 -19.49
N LEU A 102 -1.75 19.58 -19.31
CA LEU A 102 -2.25 18.77 -20.41
C LEU A 102 -3.39 19.48 -21.16
N GLY A 103 -4.31 20.14 -20.45
CA GLY A 103 -5.40 20.93 -21.02
C GLY A 103 -4.94 22.16 -21.79
N MET A 104 -3.84 22.79 -21.39
CA MET A 104 -3.22 23.88 -22.17
C MET A 104 -2.28 23.37 -23.28
N HIS A 105 -2.20 22.06 -23.54
CA HIS A 105 -1.27 21.46 -24.51
C HIS A 105 0.21 21.80 -24.27
N LEU A 106 0.60 22.11 -23.02
CA LEU A 106 1.99 22.37 -22.68
C LEU A 106 2.78 21.06 -22.61
N PRO A 107 4.02 21.02 -23.14
CA PRO A 107 4.85 19.82 -23.05
C PRO A 107 5.14 19.49 -21.58
N LEU A 108 5.00 18.22 -21.21
CA LEU A 108 5.38 17.75 -19.88
C LEU A 108 6.90 17.93 -19.74
N ALA A 109 7.29 18.89 -18.89
CA ALA A 109 8.68 19.26 -18.68
C ALA A 109 9.55 18.04 -18.31
N LYS A 110 10.86 18.09 -18.58
CA LYS A 110 11.84 17.06 -18.16
C LYS A 110 11.72 16.68 -16.67
N GLY A 111 11.26 17.62 -15.84
CA GLY A 111 10.99 17.43 -14.41
C GLY A 111 9.78 16.54 -14.08
N TYR A 112 8.89 16.21 -15.03
CA TYR A 112 7.74 15.34 -14.77
C TYR A 112 8.15 13.95 -14.31
N ARG A 113 9.23 13.38 -14.89
CA ARG A 113 9.77 12.09 -14.44
C ARG A 113 10.27 12.14 -13.00
N LEU A 114 10.97 13.22 -12.64
CA LEU A 114 11.46 13.43 -11.27
C LEU A 114 10.28 13.59 -10.31
N LEU A 115 9.31 14.45 -10.66
CA LEU A 115 8.09 14.68 -9.87
C LEU A 115 7.34 13.37 -9.62
N ARG A 116 7.13 12.56 -10.67
CA ARG A 116 6.46 11.25 -10.56
C ARG A 116 7.23 10.29 -9.64
N THR A 117 8.56 10.30 -9.70
CA THR A 117 9.40 9.46 -8.85
C THR A 117 9.38 9.93 -7.39
N CYS A 118 9.44 11.24 -7.14
CA CYS A 118 9.26 11.80 -5.79
C CYS A 118 7.89 11.43 -5.22
N LEU A 119 6.84 11.47 -6.05
CA LEU A 119 5.48 11.12 -5.64
C LEU A 119 5.32 9.62 -5.33
N MET A 120 6.12 8.76 -5.98
CA MET A 120 6.22 7.33 -5.66
C MET A 120 6.85 7.09 -4.28
N LEU A 121 7.92 7.82 -3.96
CA LEU A 121 8.55 7.73 -2.64
C LEU A 121 7.62 8.28 -1.56
N TYR A 122 6.94 9.39 -1.85
CA TYR A 122 5.92 9.95 -0.98
C TYR A 122 4.79 8.96 -0.71
N SER A 123 4.28 8.26 -1.74
CA SER A 123 3.22 7.26 -1.55
C SER A 123 3.67 6.05 -0.76
N ALA A 124 4.91 5.58 -0.94
CA ALA A 124 5.48 4.52 -0.11
C ALA A 124 5.54 4.93 1.37
N ALA A 125 6.03 6.13 1.66
CA ALA A 125 6.08 6.66 3.02
C ALA A 125 4.67 6.85 3.61
N HIS A 126 3.74 7.36 2.82
CA HIS A 126 2.34 7.53 3.22
C HIS A 126 1.69 6.20 3.59
N ILE A 127 1.85 5.14 2.77
CA ILE A 127 1.34 3.79 3.06
C ILE A 127 1.96 3.26 4.35
N LEU A 128 3.27 3.45 4.54
CA LEU A 128 3.97 3.01 5.75
C LEU A 128 3.39 3.69 7.00
N VAL A 129 3.12 5.00 6.93
CA VAL A 129 2.49 5.76 8.02
C VAL A 129 1.08 5.26 8.31
N LEU A 130 0.25 5.04 7.27
CA LEU A 130 -1.11 4.50 7.43
C LEU A 130 -1.09 3.11 8.06
N TYR A 131 -0.13 2.26 7.67
CA TYR A 131 0.03 0.92 8.21
C TYR A 131 0.51 0.95 9.66
N ALA A 132 1.52 1.77 9.96
CA ALA A 132 2.01 1.95 11.32
C ALA A 132 0.89 2.44 12.25
N TYR A 133 0.03 3.36 11.80
CA TYR A 133 -1.11 3.82 12.58
C TYR A 133 -2.19 2.76 12.86
N GLN A 134 -2.20 1.63 12.14
CA GLN A 134 -3.07 0.51 12.50
C GLN A 134 -2.59 -0.26 13.74
N LEU A 135 -1.37 0.00 14.22
CA LEU A 135 -0.86 -0.59 15.46
C LEU A 135 -1.52 0.10 16.67
N ASP A 136 -2.05 -0.71 17.59
CA ASP A 136 -2.73 -0.22 18.80
C ASP A 136 -1.84 0.70 19.66
N TYR A 137 -0.52 0.50 19.60
CA TYR A 137 0.46 1.36 20.27
C TYR A 137 0.42 2.81 19.77
N LEU A 138 0.41 3.00 18.45
CA LEU A 138 0.44 4.35 17.85
C LEU A 138 -0.90 5.08 17.99
N GLN A 139 -2.02 4.34 18.01
CA GLN A 139 -3.34 4.91 18.30
C GLN A 139 -3.47 5.39 19.75
N GLY A 140 -2.68 4.82 20.68
CA GLY A 140 -2.58 5.28 22.06
C GLY A 140 -1.78 6.58 22.21
N LEU A 141 -0.77 6.82 21.37
CA LEU A 141 0.01 8.07 21.37
C LEU A 141 -0.74 9.21 20.69
N VAL A 142 -1.40 8.93 19.55
CA VAL A 142 -2.16 9.92 18.79
C VAL A 142 -3.62 9.46 18.75
N PRO A 143 -4.48 10.00 19.63
CA PRO A 143 -5.87 9.56 19.68
C PRO A 143 -6.60 9.97 18.39
N PRO A 144 -7.50 9.12 17.87
CA PRO A 144 -8.23 9.38 16.62
C PRO A 144 -9.19 10.57 16.70
N SER A 145 -9.51 11.05 17.90
CA SER A 145 -10.28 12.27 18.14
C SER A 145 -9.45 13.55 17.95
N SER A 146 -8.12 13.45 17.90
CA SER A 146 -7.23 14.60 17.71
C SER A 146 -7.38 15.21 16.32
N LEU A 147 -7.21 16.54 16.26
CA LEU A 147 -7.26 17.30 15.01
C LEU A 147 -6.11 16.89 14.08
N GLU A 148 -4.93 16.60 14.64
CA GLU A 148 -3.75 16.10 13.93
C GLU A 148 -4.02 14.78 13.17
N ALA A 149 -4.66 13.81 13.83
CA ALA A 149 -5.03 12.54 13.20
C ALA A 149 -5.97 12.75 12.01
N ARG A 150 -6.95 13.64 12.17
CA ARG A 150 -7.91 13.97 11.11
C ARG A 150 -7.26 14.75 9.98
N LEU A 151 -6.34 15.67 10.28
CA LEU A 151 -5.69 16.53 9.29
C LEU A 151 -4.78 15.73 8.37
N ILE A 152 -4.02 14.79 8.92
CA ILE A 152 -3.15 13.88 8.14
C ILE A 152 -3.97 12.80 7.41
N GLY A 153 -5.20 12.52 7.86
CA GLY A 153 -6.06 11.47 7.29
C GLY A 153 -5.80 10.09 7.90
N LEU A 154 -5.33 10.04 9.14
CA LEU A 154 -5.10 8.83 9.92
C LEU A 154 -6.45 8.27 10.40
N SER A 155 -7.16 7.58 9.49
CA SER A 155 -8.44 6.96 9.82
C SER A 155 -8.23 5.61 10.54
N PRO A 156 -8.76 5.45 11.76
CA PRO A 156 -8.73 4.16 12.45
C PRO A 156 -9.72 3.21 11.77
N LEU A 157 -9.21 2.35 10.89
CA LEU A 157 -10.01 1.33 10.22
C LEU A 157 -10.33 0.17 11.17
N ARG A 158 -9.42 -0.11 12.11
CA ARG A 158 -9.56 -1.10 13.17
C ARG A 158 -10.11 -0.49 14.46
N VAL A 159 -10.97 -1.23 15.16
CA VAL A 159 -11.33 -0.92 16.55
C VAL A 159 -10.26 -1.49 17.49
N ALA A 160 -9.64 -0.63 18.30
CA ALA A 160 -8.66 -1.08 19.30
C ALA A 160 -9.37 -1.93 20.37
N PRO A 161 -8.88 -3.16 20.68
CA PRO A 161 -9.53 -4.09 21.61
C PRO A 161 -9.69 -3.53 23.03
N CYS A 162 -8.82 -2.60 23.43
CA CYS A 162 -8.70 -2.12 24.81
C CYS A 162 -9.58 -0.91 25.17
N THR A 163 -10.47 -0.45 24.27
CA THR A 163 -11.27 0.78 24.47
C THR A 163 -12.78 0.59 24.29
N GLY A 164 -13.25 -0.63 24.04
CA GLY A 164 -14.69 -0.92 23.98
C GLY A 164 -15.23 -1.20 25.38
N ASP A 165 -16.40 -0.65 25.70
CA ASP A 165 -17.20 -0.93 26.91
C ASP A 165 -17.60 -2.42 27.04
N ASP A 166 -17.46 -3.19 25.96
CA ASP A 166 -17.74 -4.62 25.93
C ASP A 166 -16.47 -5.43 26.23
N SER A 167 -16.35 -5.85 27.49
CA SER A 167 -15.34 -6.79 28.03
C SER A 167 -15.22 -8.15 27.32
N ALA A 168 -16.03 -8.39 26.27
CA ALA A 168 -15.97 -9.57 25.41
C ALA A 168 -15.03 -9.40 24.18
N LEU A 169 -14.56 -8.19 23.86
CA LEU A 169 -13.74 -7.92 22.67
C LEU A 169 -12.24 -7.80 23.03
N SER A 170 -11.69 -8.83 23.67
CA SER A 170 -10.27 -8.91 24.05
C SER A 170 -9.44 -9.77 23.09
N ASP A 171 -10.03 -10.22 21.97
CA ASP A 171 -9.34 -11.07 21.01
C ASP A 171 -8.69 -10.24 19.88
N PHE A 172 -7.36 -10.11 19.93
CA PHE A 172 -6.55 -9.41 18.93
C PHE A 172 -6.60 -10.06 17.53
N ARG A 173 -7.14 -11.28 17.43
CA ARG A 173 -7.20 -12.09 16.19
C ARG A 173 -8.43 -11.78 15.34
N LEU A 174 -9.43 -11.17 15.96
CA LEU A 174 -10.68 -10.76 15.35
C LEU A 174 -10.52 -9.35 14.78
N LEU A 175 -10.39 -9.27 13.45
CA LEU A 175 -10.32 -8.00 12.73
C LEU A 175 -11.71 -7.37 12.67
N VAL A 176 -12.07 -6.60 13.70
CA VAL A 176 -13.31 -5.83 13.73
C VAL A 176 -13.09 -4.50 13.02
N PHE A 177 -13.67 -4.40 11.83
CA PHE A 177 -13.70 -3.18 11.04
C PHE A 177 -14.74 -2.22 11.59
N ARG A 178 -14.36 -0.95 11.77
CA ARG A 178 -15.31 0.09 12.19
C ARG A 178 -16.32 0.32 11.07
N ARG A 179 -17.61 0.51 11.41
CA ARG A 179 -18.61 0.95 10.42
C ARG A 179 -18.31 2.38 9.99
N LEU A 180 -17.46 2.51 8.98
CA LEU A 180 -17.02 3.76 8.38
C LEU A 180 -17.45 3.79 6.92
N HIS A 181 -17.45 4.98 6.33
CA HIS A 181 -17.78 5.13 4.92
C HIS A 181 -16.77 4.40 4.04
N TRP A 182 -17.26 3.72 2.99
CA TRP A 182 -16.48 2.85 2.12
C TRP A 182 -15.29 3.56 1.45
N THR A 183 -15.36 4.87 1.26
CA THR A 183 -14.28 5.64 0.60
C THR A 183 -13.00 5.66 1.44
N LEU A 184 -13.07 5.53 2.77
CA LEU A 184 -11.88 5.42 3.62
C LEU A 184 -11.17 4.08 3.50
N TYR A 185 -11.91 3.01 3.19
CA TYR A 185 -11.31 1.73 2.87
C TYR A 185 -10.64 1.75 1.50
N LEU A 186 -11.21 2.50 0.56
CA LEU A 186 -10.69 2.60 -0.79
C LEU A 186 -9.47 3.54 -0.90
N SER A 187 -9.36 4.55 -0.02
CA SER A 187 -8.23 5.49 0.05
C SER A 187 -6.86 4.80 0.08
N PRO A 188 -6.51 3.93 1.06
CA PRO A 188 -5.22 3.26 1.10
C PRO A 188 -5.01 2.32 -0.10
N LEU A 189 -6.08 1.72 -0.63
CA LEU A 189 -6.01 0.88 -1.83
C LEU A 189 -5.66 1.73 -3.08
N ALA A 190 -6.21 2.93 -3.20
CA ALA A 190 -5.91 3.85 -4.29
C ALA A 190 -4.45 4.32 -4.24
N VAL A 191 -3.93 4.67 -3.04
CA VAL A 191 -2.51 5.04 -2.85
C VAL A 191 -1.58 3.86 -3.16
N LEU A 192 -1.95 2.64 -2.76
CA LEU A 192 -1.22 1.42 -3.08
C LEU A 192 -1.21 1.13 -4.59
N GLY A 193 -2.37 1.23 -5.24
CA GLY A 193 -2.50 1.09 -6.69
C GLY A 193 -1.65 2.12 -7.43
N PHE A 194 -1.68 3.39 -6.97
CA PHE A 194 -0.84 4.46 -7.50
C PHE A 194 0.66 4.11 -7.40
N TYR A 195 1.14 3.64 -6.24
CA TYR A 195 2.52 3.20 -6.06
C TYR A 195 2.91 2.11 -7.06
N PHE A 196 2.10 1.04 -7.20
CA PHE A 196 2.40 -0.06 -8.11
C PHE A 196 2.44 0.35 -9.58
N VAL A 197 1.49 1.17 -10.03
CA VAL A 197 1.45 1.65 -11.41
C VAL A 197 2.66 2.53 -11.70
N VAL A 198 2.99 3.48 -10.83
CA VAL A 198 4.16 4.34 -11.01
C VAL A 198 5.46 3.53 -10.97
N ALA A 199 5.58 2.54 -10.10
CA ALA A 199 6.72 1.63 -10.04
C ALA A 199 6.89 0.86 -11.36
N THR A 200 5.79 0.33 -11.89
CA THR A 200 5.79 -0.43 -13.15
C THR A 200 6.20 0.44 -14.33
N VAL A 201 5.62 1.64 -14.44
CA VAL A 201 5.98 2.58 -15.52
C VAL A 201 7.42 3.05 -15.40
N THR A 202 7.92 3.29 -14.19
CA THR A 202 9.31 3.72 -13.96
C THR A 202 10.29 2.61 -14.31
N ARG A 203 10.02 1.36 -13.89
CA ARG A 203 10.81 0.19 -14.30
C ARG A 203 10.85 0.04 -15.82
N TYR A 204 9.71 0.18 -16.48
CA TYR A 204 9.65 0.09 -17.94
C TYR A 204 10.50 1.16 -18.64
N GLN A 205 10.43 2.41 -18.17
CA GLN A 205 11.24 3.50 -18.70
C GLN A 205 12.75 3.28 -18.49
N LEU A 206 13.16 2.67 -17.37
CA LEU A 206 14.55 2.32 -17.12
C LEU A 206 15.05 1.21 -18.05
N LEU A 207 14.24 0.15 -18.25
CA LEU A 207 14.57 -0.94 -19.16
C LEU A 207 14.68 -0.49 -20.62
N GLN A 208 13.86 0.49 -21.04
CA GLN A 208 14.00 1.05 -22.39
C GLN A 208 15.29 1.84 -22.58
N LYS A 209 15.81 2.50 -21.53
CA LYS A 209 17.08 3.23 -21.60
C LYS A 209 18.30 2.32 -21.65
N THR A 210 18.22 1.10 -21.13
CA THR A 210 19.34 0.15 -21.17
C THR A 210 19.48 -0.56 -22.52
N VAL A 211 18.44 -0.50 -23.35
CA VAL A 211 18.40 -1.16 -24.68
C VAL A 211 18.80 -0.20 -25.81
N ASN A 212 18.71 1.12 -25.58
CA ASN A 212 19.13 2.18 -26.51
C ASN A 212 20.52 2.70 -26.17
#